data_AF-A0A0K1EPI4-F1
#
_entry.id   AF-A0A0K1EPI4-F1
#
_cell.length_a   1.000
_cell.length_b   1.000
_cell.length_c   1.000
_cell.angle_alpha   90.00
_cell.angle_beta   90.00
_cell.angle_gamma   90.00
#
_symmetry.space_group_name_H-M   'P 1'
#
loop_
_entity.id
_entity.type
_entity.pdbx_description
1 polymer ?
#
loop_
_entity_poly.entity_id
_entity_poly.type
_entity_poly.pdbx_seq_one_letter_code
_entity_poly.pdbx_strand_id
1 'polypeptide(L)'
;MEMRFSEGDRQILEQLVADPTCTPSFDIMRSCLVWLDEAHVHIGKEGYKLLIDLWIVRGYIHRGIPPERWELDPVYFQDVWRNALRDIPGWIGFKRLTLSSEDRALLERSLKEAARGIGY
;
A
#
# COMPACT_ATOMS: atom_id res chain seq x y z
N MET A 1 9.91 -13.11 -12.52
CA MET A 1 10.54 -12.15 -11.59
C MET A 1 10.21 -12.63 -10.18
N GLU A 2 11.17 -12.68 -9.27
CA GLU A 2 10.90 -13.15 -7.91
C GLU A 2 10.08 -12.09 -7.17
N MET A 3 8.84 -12.43 -6.79
CA MET A 3 7.90 -11.52 -6.11
C MET A 3 8.15 -11.54 -4.59
N ARG A 4 9.40 -11.30 -4.19
CA ARG A 4 9.84 -11.37 -2.79
C ARG A 4 10.84 -10.28 -2.48
N PHE A 5 10.79 -9.81 -1.24
CA PHE A 5 11.77 -8.88 -0.70
C PHE A 5 13.12 -9.58 -0.50
N SER A 6 14.20 -8.84 -0.72
CA SER A 6 15.53 -9.31 -0.33
C SER A 6 15.60 -9.52 1.19
N GLU A 7 16.56 -10.29 1.69
CA GLU A 7 16.77 -10.45 3.13
C GLU A 7 16.98 -9.09 3.83
N GLY A 8 17.76 -8.18 3.23
CA GLY A 8 17.99 -6.85 3.78
C GLY A 8 16.72 -6.01 3.84
N ASP A 9 15.92 -6.00 2.77
CA ASP A 9 14.65 -5.26 2.77
C ASP A 9 13.66 -5.81 3.80
N ARG A 10 13.60 -7.15 3.95
CA ARG A 10 12.75 -7.80 4.97
C ARG A 10 13.11 -7.36 6.37
N GLN A 11 14.40 -7.38 6.71
CA GLN A 11 14.87 -6.95 8.04
C GLN A 11 14.52 -5.49 8.32
N ILE A 12 14.65 -4.61 7.33
CA ILE A 12 14.25 -3.20 7.46
C ILE A 12 12.74 -3.09 7.72
N LEU A 13 11.92 -3.77 6.90
CA LEU A 13 10.46 -3.69 6.97
C LEU A 13 9.88 -4.24 8.27
N GLU A 14 10.48 -5.30 8.81
CA GLU A 14 10.10 -5.90 10.09
C GLU A 14 10.47 -5.03 11.30
N GLN A 15 11.44 -4.13 11.14
CA GLN A 15 11.88 -3.22 12.20
C GLN A 15 11.14 -1.87 12.19
N LEU A 16 10.29 -1.62 11.18
CA LEU A 16 9.50 -0.40 11.13
C LEU A 16 8.54 -0.32 12.32
N VAL A 17 8.55 0.84 12.98
CA VAL A 17 7.65 1.14 14.09
C VAL A 17 6.61 2.13 13.59
N ALA A 18 5.34 1.84 13.86
CA ALA A 18 4.26 2.74 13.51
C ALA A 18 4.39 4.06 14.28
N ASP A 19 4.43 5.17 13.56
CA ASP A 19 4.36 6.51 14.13
C ASP A 19 2.88 6.90 14.27
N PRO A 20 2.36 7.06 15.51
CA PRO A 20 0.97 7.42 15.74
C PRO A 20 0.61 8.83 15.28
N THR A 21 1.62 9.68 15.05
CA THR A 21 1.42 11.06 14.55
C THR A 21 1.46 11.13 13.03
N CYS A 22 1.83 10.05 12.35
CA CYS A 22 1.94 10.00 10.91
C CYS A 22 0.54 10.03 10.26
N THR A 23 0.25 11.10 9.54
CA THR A 23 -0.95 11.24 8.71
C THR A 23 -0.68 10.73 7.29
N PRO A 24 -1.63 10.04 6.64
CA PRO A 24 -1.44 9.59 5.27
C PRO A 24 -1.43 10.76 4.28
N SER A 25 -0.72 10.56 3.17
CA SER A 25 -0.93 11.33 1.95
C SER A 25 -1.69 10.48 0.92
N PHE A 26 -2.45 11.15 0.05
CA PHE A 26 -3.10 10.48 -1.07
C PHE A 26 -2.18 10.44 -2.29
N ASP A 27 -1.91 9.25 -2.79
CA ASP A 27 -1.17 9.03 -4.03
C ASP A 27 -2.15 8.95 -5.21
N ILE A 28 -2.26 10.03 -5.97
CA ILE A 28 -3.23 10.14 -7.08
C ILE A 28 -3.02 9.08 -8.17
N MET A 29 -1.76 8.77 -8.49
CA MET A 29 -1.41 7.82 -9.55
C MET A 29 -1.84 6.40 -9.19
N ARG A 30 -1.87 6.08 -7.89
CA ARG A 30 -2.21 4.75 -7.37
C ARG A 30 -3.59 4.70 -6.72
N SER A 31 -4.23 5.85 -6.57
CA SER A 31 -5.54 6.01 -5.94
C SER A 31 -5.62 5.36 -4.54
N CYS A 32 -4.57 5.57 -3.73
CA CYS A 32 -4.44 4.96 -2.40
C CYS A 32 -3.83 5.93 -1.37
N LEU A 33 -3.92 5.56 -0.10
CA LEU A 33 -3.27 6.28 1.00
C LEU A 33 -1.91 5.63 1.34
N VAL A 34 -0.90 6.46 1.54
CA VAL A 34 0.45 6.07 1.91
C VAL A 34 0.87 6.82 3.17
N TRP A 35 1.44 6.10 4.14
CA TRP A 35 2.03 6.68 5.34
C TRP A 35 3.54 6.70 5.21
N LEU A 36 4.17 7.78 5.65
CA LEU A 36 5.61 7.98 5.49
C LEU A 36 6.44 7.00 6.33
N ASP A 37 5.87 6.44 7.39
CA ASP A 37 6.51 5.45 8.26
C ASP A 37 6.52 4.03 7.65
N GLU A 38 5.84 3.80 6.52
CA GLU A 38 5.73 2.48 5.90
C GLU A 38 6.91 2.08 5.01
N ALA A 39 7.81 3.01 4.74
CA ALA A 39 8.99 2.79 3.90
C ALA A 39 10.22 3.47 4.51
N HIS A 40 11.35 2.76 4.51
CA HIS A 40 12.64 3.33 4.87
C HIS A 40 13.42 3.75 3.62
N VAL A 41 14.22 4.81 3.74
CA VAL A 41 15.10 5.33 2.66
C VAL A 41 16.18 4.34 2.18
N HIS A 42 16.31 3.17 2.83
CA HIS A 42 17.33 2.17 2.53
C HIS A 42 16.77 0.91 1.87
N ILE A 43 15.47 0.88 1.59
CA ILE A 43 14.87 -0.22 0.84
C ILE A 43 15.41 -0.17 -0.60
N GLY A 44 15.87 -1.32 -1.08
CA GLY A 44 16.38 -1.48 -2.44
C GLY A 44 15.31 -1.17 -3.48
N LYS A 45 15.73 -0.80 -4.70
CA LYS A 45 14.82 -0.42 -5.80
C LYS A 45 13.71 -1.46 -6.06
N GLU A 46 14.06 -2.75 -6.04
CA GLU A 46 13.07 -3.82 -6.28
C GLU A 46 12.15 -4.03 -5.07
N GLY A 47 12.65 -3.93 -3.84
CA GLY A 47 11.81 -3.91 -2.64
C GLY A 47 10.84 -2.74 -2.64
N TYR A 48 11.28 -1.55 -3.07
CA TYR A 48 10.41 -0.38 -3.14
C TYR A 48 9.28 -0.53 -4.17
N LYS A 49 9.54 -1.22 -5.30
CA LYS A 49 8.48 -1.58 -6.25
C LYS A 49 7.45 -2.51 -5.60
N LEU A 50 7.89 -3.54 -4.88
CA LEU A 50 6.98 -4.44 -4.17
C LEU A 50 6.17 -3.70 -3.10
N LEU A 51 6.75 -2.74 -2.40
CA LEU A 51 6.01 -1.87 -1.48
C LEU A 51 4.92 -1.07 -2.19
N ILE A 52 5.22 -0.51 -3.36
CA ILE A 52 4.23 0.17 -4.19
C ILE A 52 3.07 -0.77 -4.52
N ASP A 53 3.37 -2.01 -4.91
CA ASP A 53 2.34 -3.00 -5.22
C ASP A 53 1.48 -3.31 -3.99
N LEU A 54 2.08 -3.42 -2.79
CA LEU A 54 1.34 -3.59 -1.55
C LEU A 54 0.47 -2.38 -1.19
N TRP A 55 0.94 -1.16 -1.44
CA TRP A 55 0.14 0.05 -1.26
C TRP A 55 -1.06 0.09 -2.21
N ILE A 56 -0.88 -0.34 -3.46
CA ILE A 56 -1.96 -0.47 -4.45
C ILE A 56 -2.99 -1.49 -3.98
N VAL A 57 -2.55 -2.68 -3.56
CA VAL A 57 -3.45 -3.71 -3.02
C VAL A 57 -4.25 -3.19 -1.83
N ARG A 58 -3.57 -2.53 -0.88
CA ARG A 58 -4.25 -1.93 0.28
C ARG A 58 -5.24 -0.85 -0.15
N GLY A 59 -4.93 -0.06 -1.18
CA GLY A 59 -5.85 0.89 -1.79
C GLY A 59 -7.13 0.22 -2.31
N TYR A 60 -7.01 -0.92 -3.00
CA TYR A 60 -8.19 -1.71 -3.40
C TYR A 60 -9.01 -2.19 -2.20
N ILE A 61 -8.36 -2.68 -1.15
CA ILE A 61 -9.04 -3.11 0.10
C ILE A 61 -9.78 -1.93 0.73
N HIS A 62 -9.14 -0.77 0.86
CA HIS A 62 -9.77 0.44 1.41
C HIS A 62 -10.99 0.86 0.60
N ARG A 63 -10.96 0.70 -0.73
CA ARG A 63 -12.08 1.00 -1.64
C ARG A 63 -13.16 -0.10 -1.66
N GLY A 64 -12.98 -1.21 -0.94
CA GLY A 64 -13.91 -2.33 -0.94
C GLY A 64 -13.94 -3.11 -2.27
N ILE A 65 -12.85 -3.05 -3.05
CA ILE A 65 -12.75 -3.77 -4.32
C ILE A 65 -12.29 -5.20 -4.02
N PRO A 66 -13.08 -6.21 -4.45
CA PRO A 66 -12.74 -7.59 -4.14
C PRO A 66 -11.56 -8.07 -5.00
N PRO A 67 -10.79 -9.08 -4.54
CA PRO A 67 -9.54 -9.51 -5.20
C PRO A 67 -9.66 -9.88 -6.67
N GLU A 68 -10.79 -10.44 -7.10
CA GLU A 68 -11.07 -10.78 -8.49
C GLU A 68 -11.28 -9.56 -9.40
N ARG A 69 -11.38 -8.36 -8.83
CA ARG A 69 -11.53 -7.07 -9.52
C ARG A 69 -10.37 -6.11 -9.28
N TRP A 70 -9.27 -6.56 -8.68
CA TRP A 70 -8.06 -5.75 -8.60
C TRP A 70 -7.54 -5.50 -10.01
N GLU A 71 -7.68 -4.26 -10.50
CA GLU A 71 -7.40 -3.88 -11.88
C GLU A 71 -5.92 -4.16 -12.27
N LEU A 72 -5.63 -4.13 -13.59
CA LEU A 72 -4.35 -4.47 -14.24
C LEU A 72 -4.03 -5.98 -14.29
N ASP A 73 -3.86 -6.63 -13.13
CA ASP A 73 -3.55 -8.06 -13.03
C ASP A 73 -3.95 -8.60 -11.63
N PRO A 74 -5.19 -9.13 -11.49
CA PRO A 74 -5.69 -9.64 -10.23
C PRO A 74 -4.82 -10.77 -9.65
N VAL A 75 -4.29 -11.64 -10.50
CA VAL A 75 -3.52 -12.83 -10.07
C VAL A 75 -2.18 -12.37 -9.50
N TYR A 76 -1.51 -11.46 -10.20
CA TYR A 76 -0.25 -10.86 -9.73
C TYR A 76 -0.41 -10.21 -8.36
N PHE A 77 -1.42 -9.35 -8.17
CA PHE A 77 -1.61 -8.64 -6.91
C PHE A 77 -2.00 -9.57 -5.75
N GLN A 78 -2.78 -10.61 -6.03
CA GLN A 78 -3.08 -11.66 -5.04
C GLN A 78 -1.81 -12.42 -4.63
N ASP A 79 -0.93 -12.71 -5.57
CA ASP A 79 0.34 -13.38 -5.31
C ASP A 79 1.30 -12.50 -4.49
N VAL A 80 1.44 -11.21 -4.86
CA VAL A 80 2.22 -10.23 -4.10
C VAL A 80 1.72 -10.13 -2.67
N TRP A 81 0.40 -9.95 -2.48
CA TRP A 81 -0.19 -9.84 -1.15
C TRP A 81 0.02 -11.08 -0.30
N ARG A 82 -0.24 -12.26 -0.88
CA ARG A 82 -0.07 -13.56 -0.19
C ARG A 82 1.39 -13.83 0.18
N ASN A 83 2.34 -13.46 -0.69
CA ASN A 83 3.76 -13.63 -0.41
C ASN A 83 4.22 -12.68 0.69
N ALA A 84 3.83 -11.40 0.64
CA ALA A 84 4.20 -10.43 1.67
C ALA A 84 3.67 -10.80 3.06
N LEU A 85 2.45 -11.36 3.17
CA LEU A 85 1.92 -11.87 4.44
C LEU A 85 2.79 -13.00 5.05
N ARG A 86 3.56 -13.72 4.24
CA ARG A 86 4.48 -14.77 4.69
C ARG A 86 5.88 -14.23 4.95
N ASP A 87 6.34 -13.31 4.11
CA ASP A 87 7.73 -12.85 4.06
C ASP A 87 8.01 -11.67 5.01
N ILE A 88 7.02 -10.79 5.23
CA ILE A 88 7.10 -9.60 6.09
C ILE A 88 5.84 -9.43 6.97
N PRO A 89 5.40 -10.46 7.72
CA PRO A 89 4.16 -10.40 8.49
C PRO A 89 4.08 -9.23 9.49
N GLY A 90 5.22 -8.69 9.93
CA GLY A 90 5.27 -7.55 10.86
C GLY A 90 5.10 -6.17 10.19
N TRP A 91 5.09 -6.09 8.86
CA TRP A 91 5.01 -4.81 8.15
C TRP A 91 3.80 -3.99 8.60
N ILE A 92 4.07 -2.74 9.00
CA ILE A 92 3.07 -1.88 9.63
C ILE A 92 1.88 -1.55 8.71
N GLY A 93 2.07 -1.62 7.39
CA GLY A 93 0.99 -1.41 6.42
C GLY A 93 -0.17 -2.40 6.57
N PHE A 94 0.09 -3.61 7.09
CA PHE A 94 -0.96 -4.59 7.41
C PHE A 94 -1.81 -4.19 8.63
N LYS A 95 -1.27 -3.35 9.52
CA LYS A 95 -2.03 -2.81 10.66
C LYS A 95 -2.99 -1.69 10.25
N ARG A 96 -2.81 -1.13 9.05
CA ARG A 96 -3.60 -0.01 8.49
C ARG A 96 -4.65 -0.46 7.48
N LEU A 97 -5.09 -1.72 7.53
CA LEU A 97 -6.17 -2.23 6.67
C LEU A 97 -7.53 -1.61 6.97
N THR A 98 -7.77 -1.24 8.23
CA THR A 98 -8.94 -0.48 8.65
C THR A 98 -8.58 0.99 8.74
N LEU A 99 -9.32 1.84 8.01
CA LEU A 99 -9.17 3.29 8.07
C LEU A 99 -9.93 3.88 9.26
N SER A 100 -9.36 4.92 9.86
CA SER A 100 -10.11 5.81 10.73
C SER A 100 -11.20 6.55 9.93
N SER A 101 -12.17 7.16 10.61
CA SER A 101 -13.19 7.99 9.94
C SER A 101 -12.56 9.17 9.20
N GLU A 102 -11.47 9.73 9.72
CA GLU A 102 -10.75 10.85 9.12
C GLU A 102 -10.02 10.41 7.84
N ASP A 103 -9.26 9.30 7.90
CA ASP A 103 -8.55 8.77 6.74
C ASP A 103 -9.51 8.31 5.64
N ARG A 104 -10.64 7.71 6.04
CA ARG A 104 -11.72 7.35 5.10
C ARG A 104 -12.24 8.59 4.37
N ALA A 105 -12.54 9.66 5.11
CA ALA A 105 -13.03 10.91 4.52
C ALA A 105 -11.98 11.55 3.60
N LEU A 106 -10.69 11.51 3.97
CA LEU A 106 -9.59 11.93 3.10
C LEU A 106 -9.58 11.16 1.79
N LEU A 107 -9.57 9.82 1.85
CA LEU A 107 -9.56 8.95 0.67
C LEU A 107 -10.75 9.26 -0.25
N GLU A 108 -11.96 9.33 0.29
CA GLU A 108 -13.18 9.59 -0.49
C GLU A 108 -13.17 10.97 -1.15
N ARG A 109 -12.70 12.01 -0.43
CA ARG A 109 -12.58 13.36 -0.99
C ARG A 109 -11.55 13.38 -2.11
N SER A 110 -10.37 12.82 -1.90
CA SER A 110 -9.29 12.82 -2.88
C SER A 110 -9.63 12.01 -4.13
N LEU A 111 -10.35 10.88 -4.01
CA LEU A 111 -10.86 10.13 -5.16
C LEU A 111 -11.86 10.96 -5.99
N LYS A 112 -12.77 11.69 -5.33
CA LYS A 112 -13.72 12.58 -6.02
C LYS A 112 -13.02 13.74 -6.73
N GLU A 113 -12.01 14.33 -6.11
CA GLU A 113 -11.21 15.40 -6.69
C GLU A 113 -10.41 14.91 -7.91
N ALA A 114 -9.76 13.74 -7.79
CA ALA A 114 -9.03 13.11 -8.89
C ALA A 114 -9.95 12.82 -10.09
N ALA A 115 -11.14 12.25 -9.84
CA ALA A 115 -12.11 11.99 -10.90
C ALA A 115 -12.58 13.27 -11.64
N ARG A 116 -12.64 14.41 -10.94
CA ARG A 116 -12.99 15.71 -11.54
C ARG A 116 -11.85 16.31 -12.36
N GLY A 117 -10.60 16.10 -11.95
CA GLY A 117 -9.42 16.61 -12.65
C GLY A 117 -9.08 15.87 -13.96
N ILE A 118 -9.69 14.71 -14.21
CA ILE A 118 -9.46 13.87 -15.40
C ILE A 118 -10.51 14.16 -16.51
N GLY A 119 -11.49 15.03 -16.25
CA GLY A 119 -12.41 15.53 -17.27
C GLY A 119 -11.76 16.61 -18.13
N TYR A 120 -10.99 16.21 -19.14
CA TYR A 120 -10.62 17.04 -20.30
C TYR A 120 -11.50 16.71 -21.50
#